data_AF-A0A822BCN7-F1
#
_entry.id   AF-A0A822BCN7-F1
#
_cell.length_a   1.000
_cell.length_b   1.000
_cell.length_c   1.000
_cell.angle_alpha   90.00
_cell.angle_beta   90.00
_cell.angle_gamma   90.00
#
_symmetry.space_group_name_H-M   'P 1'
#
loop_
_entity.id
_entity.type
_entity.pdbx_description
1 polymer ?
#
loop_
_entity_poly.entity_id
_entity_poly.type
_entity_poly.pdbx_seq_one_letter_code
_entity_poly.pdbx_strand_id
1 'polypeptide(L)'
;MIYDQWISLEEENDIISKAKQFPHKLIASAWDLSSSSREKIITGFSGTNDTQLLLPVHIRQCDLPELQKTDAIVLNNLLRPENDHYQYLSISTSSDEILKRIVVSKPMIQVILDVGALFVDGTNRQIAVKWLDLSDKIQIDYAVYFESDSIFVCDRQYQHHAFLTSPASERVDRCVFYLDEIHTRGTDFKFPNEFRAAVTLGNGLTKDRLVQACMRMRKLGKHHWLSFWSSNEVHQQIRTMKKNSVSPNDKENINDRITLTDILRWVYENTQQTTWDGLHLWATQSLSFQRKITAFRNIDWKERGTLYTDTILENIARECLEDEVLELKSMYGVSKTFQTIFEIYSARYKHSNIFSSVEIHEAVSKRLCDYGGSKKLLTQLLDEEQQRELEREQELEEERQQKRPSYVRPYEPQLHDEIKALCNMYGPKLDLSKLTSVFCPI
;
A
#
# COMPACT_ATOMS: atom_id res chain seq x y z
N MET A 1 38.99 0.11 -24.30
CA MET A 1 38.37 -1.20 -24.02
C MET A 1 37.45 -0.98 -22.84
N ILE A 2 36.17 -1.35 -22.98
CA ILE A 2 35.05 -1.14 -22.03
C ILE A 2 34.45 0.28 -22.19
N TYR A 3 33.19 0.55 -22.57
CA TYR A 3 31.94 -0.22 -22.79
C TYR A 3 31.25 0.37 -24.04
N ASP A 4 31.11 -0.40 -25.13
CA ASP A 4 30.07 -0.18 -26.14
C ASP A 4 29.16 -1.42 -26.05
N GLN A 5 28.23 -1.39 -25.10
CA GLN A 5 27.13 -2.35 -25.08
C GLN A 5 25.94 -1.69 -25.77
N TRP A 6 25.61 -2.28 -26.92
CA TRP A 6 24.42 -2.00 -27.70
C TRP A 6 23.17 -2.20 -26.83
N ILE A 7 22.56 -1.08 -26.42
CA ILE A 7 21.18 -1.05 -25.97
C ILE A 7 20.33 -1.37 -27.21
N SER A 8 19.45 -2.36 -27.11
CA SER A 8 18.54 -2.69 -28.20
C SER A 8 17.61 -1.50 -28.50
N LEU A 9 17.20 -1.30 -29.76
CA LEU A 9 16.24 -0.24 -30.11
C LEU A 9 14.91 -0.32 -29.32
N GLU A 10 14.56 -1.50 -28.79
CA GLU A 10 13.41 -1.66 -27.88
C GLU A 10 13.70 -1.09 -26.48
N GLU A 11 14.87 -1.36 -25.88
CA GLU A 11 15.28 -0.75 -24.61
C GLU A 11 15.49 0.76 -24.74
N GLU A 12 15.98 1.25 -25.89
CA GLU A 12 16.19 2.68 -26.15
C GLU A 12 14.84 3.42 -26.23
N ASN A 13 13.85 2.85 -26.92
CA ASN A 13 12.48 3.38 -26.93
C ASN A 13 11.80 3.28 -25.56
N ASP A 14 12.07 2.22 -24.80
CA ASP A 14 11.53 2.04 -23.45
C ASP A 14 12.13 3.09 -22.50
N ILE A 15 13.43 3.36 -22.57
CA ILE A 15 14.11 4.44 -21.82
C ILE A 15 13.60 5.83 -22.23
N ILE A 16 13.44 6.09 -23.53
CA ILE A 16 12.92 7.38 -24.04
C ILE A 16 11.45 7.58 -23.63
N SER A 17 10.65 6.52 -23.59
CA SER A 17 9.27 6.58 -23.08
C SER A 17 9.24 6.83 -21.57
N LYS A 18 10.15 6.21 -20.81
CA LYS A 18 10.31 6.37 -19.35
C LYS A 18 10.83 7.75 -18.94
N ALA A 19 11.53 8.46 -19.85
CA ALA A 19 12.11 9.77 -19.60
C ALA A 19 11.30 10.95 -20.17
N LYS A 20 10.09 10.70 -20.69
CA LYS A 20 9.23 11.75 -21.26
C LYS A 20 8.77 12.70 -20.14
N GLN A 21 9.13 13.97 -20.25
CA GLN A 21 8.70 15.05 -19.36
C GLN A 21 7.81 16.02 -20.13
N PHE A 22 6.75 16.50 -19.49
CA PHE A 22 5.98 17.64 -20.01
C PHE A 22 6.44 18.93 -19.32
N PRO A 23 6.34 20.10 -19.96
CA PRO A 23 6.69 21.37 -19.32
C PRO A 23 5.89 21.62 -18.05
N HIS A 24 4.63 21.21 -18.06
CA HIS A 24 3.70 21.37 -16.97
C HIS A 24 2.86 20.11 -16.77
N LYS A 25 2.43 19.90 -15.52
CA LYS A 25 1.54 18.81 -15.11
C LYS A 25 0.30 19.33 -14.38
N LEU A 26 -0.77 18.57 -14.48
CA LEU A 26 -1.95 18.68 -13.61
C LEU A 26 -1.99 17.44 -12.73
N ILE A 27 -1.85 17.62 -11.42
CA ILE A 27 -1.86 16.51 -10.46
C ILE A 27 -3.20 16.47 -9.72
N ALA A 28 -3.72 15.26 -9.52
CA ALA A 28 -4.74 14.98 -8.52
C ALA A 28 -4.15 14.09 -7.43
N SER A 29 -4.54 14.32 -6.18
CA SER A 29 -4.05 13.61 -5.00
C SER A 29 -5.19 13.34 -4.02
N ALA A 30 -4.92 12.60 -2.94
CA ALA A 30 -5.90 12.37 -1.88
C ALA A 30 -6.47 13.66 -1.28
N TRP A 31 -5.71 14.77 -1.31
CA TRP A 31 -6.17 16.08 -0.87
C TRP A 31 -7.37 16.58 -1.68
N ASP A 32 -7.40 16.33 -2.97
CA ASP A 32 -8.48 16.78 -3.88
C ASP A 32 -9.81 16.04 -3.63
N LEU A 33 -9.74 14.84 -3.08
CA LEU A 33 -10.93 14.08 -2.63
C LEU A 33 -11.55 14.68 -1.37
N SER A 34 -10.77 15.43 -0.59
CA SER A 34 -11.12 15.92 0.76
C SER A 34 -11.59 17.37 0.81
N SER A 35 -11.95 17.98 -0.31
CA SER A 35 -12.39 19.38 -0.33
C SER A 35 -13.57 19.63 0.63
N SER A 36 -13.54 20.72 1.39
CA SER A 36 -14.63 21.18 2.26
C SER A 36 -15.95 21.42 1.52
N SER A 37 -15.90 21.59 0.19
CA SER A 37 -17.12 21.63 -0.63
C SER A 37 -17.85 20.27 -0.74
N ARG A 38 -17.21 19.17 -0.30
CA ARG A 38 -17.67 17.77 -0.45
C ARG A 38 -17.96 17.08 0.88
N GLU A 39 -18.10 17.83 1.98
CA GLU A 39 -18.30 17.27 3.32
C GLU A 39 -19.40 16.20 3.38
N LYS A 40 -20.53 16.39 2.69
CA LYS A 40 -21.66 15.44 2.74
C LYS A 40 -21.50 14.20 1.86
N ILE A 41 -20.40 14.06 1.13
CA ILE A 41 -20.22 13.04 0.08
C ILE A 41 -19.02 12.12 0.38
N ILE A 42 -18.15 12.49 1.31
CA ILE A 42 -16.95 11.71 1.63
C ILE A 42 -17.30 10.63 2.64
N THR A 43 -17.35 9.39 2.18
CA THR A 43 -17.39 8.19 3.02
C THR A 43 -16.17 7.33 2.72
N GLY A 44 -15.63 6.68 3.75
CA GLY A 44 -14.49 5.78 3.62
C GLY A 44 -14.69 4.56 4.51
N PHE A 45 -14.08 3.44 4.11
CA PHE A 45 -14.03 2.24 4.94
C PHE A 45 -12.82 2.32 5.85
N SER A 46 -12.99 1.99 7.15
CA SER A 46 -11.89 2.00 8.11
C SER A 46 -10.74 1.14 7.59
N GLY A 47 -9.68 1.80 7.14
CA GLY A 47 -8.37 1.20 7.00
C GLY A 47 -7.75 0.99 8.38
N THR A 48 -6.52 0.52 8.38
CA THR A 48 -5.67 0.44 9.56
C THR A 48 -5.22 1.84 10.01
N ASN A 49 -4.93 2.02 11.29
CA ASN A 49 -4.62 3.34 11.89
C ASN A 49 -3.24 3.90 11.54
N ASP A 50 -2.34 3.13 10.93
CA ASP A 50 -0.93 3.55 10.82
C ASP A 50 -0.73 4.74 9.89
N THR A 51 -1.61 4.91 8.90
CA THR A 51 -1.52 6.00 7.91
C THR A 51 -2.36 7.23 8.29
N GLN A 52 -2.92 7.28 9.50
CA GLN A 52 -3.77 8.38 9.96
C GLN A 52 -3.10 9.77 9.83
N LEU A 53 -1.79 9.84 10.08
CA LEU A 53 -1.00 11.07 9.96
C LEU A 53 -0.92 11.60 8.52
N LEU A 54 -1.11 10.74 7.53
CA LEU A 54 -1.06 11.07 6.10
C LEU A 54 -2.44 11.37 5.50
N LEU A 55 -3.51 11.39 6.32
CA LEU A 55 -4.81 11.84 5.86
C LEU A 55 -4.78 13.36 5.58
N PRO A 56 -5.47 13.84 4.51
CA PRO A 56 -5.65 15.28 4.30
C PRO A 56 -6.24 15.95 5.55
N VAL A 57 -5.89 17.22 5.80
CA VAL A 57 -6.29 17.91 7.05
C VAL A 57 -7.80 18.02 7.25
N HIS A 58 -8.59 17.95 6.18
CA HIS A 58 -10.05 18.02 6.22
C HIS A 58 -10.70 16.66 6.53
N ILE A 59 -9.93 15.57 6.60
CA ILE A 59 -10.44 14.24 6.93
C ILE A 59 -10.10 13.92 8.36
N ARG A 60 -11.13 13.64 9.15
CA ARG A 60 -10.98 13.06 10.48
C ARG A 60 -11.38 11.59 10.45
N GLN A 61 -10.50 10.76 10.97
CA GLN A 61 -10.82 9.38 11.28
C GLN A 61 -11.66 9.32 12.56
N CYS A 62 -12.80 8.64 12.48
CA CYS A 62 -13.79 8.47 13.53
C CYS A 62 -13.82 7.00 13.94
N ASP A 63 -12.83 6.59 14.74
CA ASP A 63 -12.72 5.21 15.20
C ASP A 63 -13.94 4.80 16.02
N LEU A 64 -14.51 3.65 15.67
CA LEU A 64 -15.63 3.07 16.39
C LEU A 64 -15.15 2.58 17.77
N PRO A 65 -15.78 3.02 18.89
CA PRO A 65 -15.40 2.59 20.23
C PRO A 65 -15.33 1.06 20.40
N GLU A 66 -16.21 0.33 19.72
CA GLU A 66 -16.27 -1.13 19.75
C GLU A 66 -15.02 -1.78 19.14
N LEU A 67 -14.35 -1.11 18.19
CA LEU A 67 -13.19 -1.62 17.46
C LEU A 67 -11.85 -1.21 18.07
N GLN A 68 -11.83 -0.34 19.09
CA GLN A 68 -10.59 0.13 19.73
C GLN A 68 -9.69 -1.00 20.26
N LYS A 69 -10.28 -2.14 20.64
CA LYS A 69 -9.54 -3.29 21.17
C LYS A 69 -8.92 -4.17 20.08
N THR A 70 -9.27 -3.97 18.81
CA THR A 70 -8.90 -4.87 17.71
C THR A 70 -7.39 -4.95 17.54
N ASP A 71 -6.69 -3.81 17.56
CA ASP A 71 -5.24 -3.76 17.43
C ASP A 71 -4.53 -4.55 18.54
N ALA A 72 -4.99 -4.39 19.78
CA ALA A 72 -4.44 -5.13 20.91
C ALA A 72 -4.71 -6.65 20.81
N ILE A 73 -5.90 -7.05 20.33
CA ILE A 73 -6.24 -8.46 20.10
C ILE A 73 -5.34 -9.06 19.03
N VAL A 74 -5.11 -8.35 17.93
CA VAL A 74 -4.25 -8.80 16.83
C VAL A 74 -2.81 -8.98 17.33
N LEU A 75 -2.26 -7.99 18.04
CA LEU A 75 -0.91 -8.09 18.62
C LEU A 75 -0.81 -9.24 19.62
N ASN A 76 -1.83 -9.43 20.46
CA ASN A 76 -1.86 -10.54 21.41
C ASN A 76 -1.88 -11.89 20.70
N ASN A 77 -2.62 -12.03 19.59
CA ASN A 77 -2.63 -13.25 18.79
C ASN A 77 -1.27 -13.50 18.11
N LEU A 78 -0.60 -12.45 17.62
CA LEU A 78 0.74 -12.54 17.06
C LEU A 78 1.73 -13.01 18.13
N LEU A 79 1.79 -12.33 19.27
CA LEU A 79 2.75 -12.55 20.37
C LEU A 79 2.64 -13.89 21.12
N ARG A 80 1.76 -14.79 20.67
CA ARG A 80 1.60 -16.10 21.27
C ARG A 80 2.86 -16.96 21.14
N PRO A 81 3.25 -17.74 22.17
CA PRO A 81 4.45 -18.57 22.15
C PRO A 81 4.50 -19.56 20.98
N GLU A 82 3.35 -20.05 20.53
CA GLU A 82 3.22 -20.95 19.37
C GLU A 82 3.77 -20.31 18.08
N ASN A 83 3.80 -18.98 18.00
CA ASN A 83 4.33 -18.22 16.87
C ASN A 83 5.80 -17.81 17.05
N ASP A 84 6.46 -18.09 18.19
CA ASP A 84 7.87 -17.74 18.44
C ASP A 84 8.84 -18.70 17.73
N HIS A 85 8.66 -18.80 16.42
CA HIS A 85 9.46 -19.58 15.50
C HIS A 85 9.94 -18.66 14.41
N TYR A 86 11.24 -18.42 14.39
CA TYR A 86 11.89 -17.53 13.44
C TYR A 86 13.06 -18.25 12.80
N GLN A 87 13.13 -18.18 11.47
CA GLN A 87 14.24 -18.67 10.67
C GLN A 87 14.71 -17.56 9.74
N TYR A 88 16.00 -17.56 9.44
CA TYR A 88 16.56 -16.69 8.42
C TYR A 88 17.34 -17.52 7.41
N LEU A 89 17.38 -16.99 6.19
CA LEU A 89 18.04 -17.61 5.05
C LEU A 89 19.45 -17.07 4.92
N SER A 90 20.38 -17.89 4.43
CA SER A 90 21.72 -17.44 4.09
C SER A 90 21.68 -16.50 2.88
N ILE A 91 22.79 -15.81 2.64
CA ILE A 91 22.97 -15.03 1.41
C ILE A 91 22.82 -15.98 0.20
N SER A 92 22.15 -15.53 -0.85
CA SER A 92 21.92 -16.27 -2.12
C SER A 92 21.13 -17.59 -2.02
N THR A 93 20.30 -17.77 -0.99
CA THR A 93 19.37 -18.91 -0.93
C THR A 93 18.29 -18.80 -2.01
N SER A 94 18.11 -19.86 -2.81
CA SER A 94 17.07 -19.94 -3.85
C SER A 94 15.70 -20.34 -3.29
N SER A 95 14.62 -20.05 -4.03
CA SER A 95 13.27 -20.50 -3.64
C SER A 95 13.20 -22.01 -3.36
N ASP A 96 13.90 -22.82 -4.14
CA ASP A 96 13.94 -24.27 -3.98
C ASP A 96 14.51 -24.68 -2.60
N GLU A 97 15.54 -23.99 -2.12
CA GLU A 97 16.12 -24.24 -0.79
C GLU A 97 15.17 -23.82 0.32
N ILE A 98 14.45 -22.69 0.15
CA ILE A 98 13.43 -22.22 1.09
C ILE A 98 12.32 -23.27 1.20
N LEU A 99 11.77 -23.72 0.07
CA LEU A 99 10.71 -24.72 0.02
C LEU A 99 11.15 -26.04 0.67
N LYS A 100 12.37 -26.50 0.42
CA LYS A 100 12.91 -27.70 1.08
C LYS A 100 12.93 -27.57 2.60
N ARG A 101 13.32 -26.40 3.12
CA ARG A 101 13.30 -26.13 4.57
C ARG A 101 11.87 -26.04 5.13
N ILE A 102 10.94 -25.44 4.38
CA ILE A 102 9.52 -25.36 4.77
C ILE A 102 8.90 -26.76 4.85
N VAL A 103 9.13 -27.62 3.85
CA VAL A 103 8.55 -28.97 3.78
C VAL A 103 9.01 -29.86 4.95
N VAL A 104 10.27 -29.74 5.40
CA VAL A 104 10.78 -30.53 6.53
C VAL A 104 10.45 -29.93 7.90
N SER A 105 9.84 -28.74 7.94
CA SER A 105 9.49 -28.05 9.17
C SER A 105 8.46 -28.84 9.99
N LYS A 106 8.59 -28.79 11.32
CA LYS A 106 7.66 -29.40 12.27
C LYS A 106 7.21 -28.37 13.31
N PRO A 107 5.89 -28.20 13.55
CA PRO A 107 4.76 -28.76 12.79
C PRO A 107 4.74 -28.35 11.30
N MET A 108 4.06 -29.17 10.48
CA MET A 108 3.95 -28.98 9.03
C MET A 108 3.42 -27.59 8.69
N ILE A 109 4.02 -26.96 7.68
CA ILE A 109 3.57 -25.68 7.13
C ILE A 109 2.76 -25.96 5.87
N GLN A 110 1.56 -25.39 5.79
CA GLN A 110 0.62 -25.59 4.68
C GLN A 110 0.25 -24.30 3.97
N VAL A 111 0.62 -23.15 4.54
CA VAL A 111 0.39 -21.83 3.94
C VAL A 111 1.71 -21.07 3.87
N ILE A 112 2.00 -20.46 2.73
CA ILE A 112 3.05 -19.46 2.58
C ILE A 112 2.36 -18.12 2.36
N LEU A 113 2.65 -17.16 3.24
CA LEU A 113 2.25 -15.77 3.15
C LEU A 113 3.50 -14.98 2.76
N ASP A 114 3.73 -14.82 1.45
CA ASP A 114 4.91 -14.16 0.90
C ASP A 114 4.79 -12.62 0.88
N VAL A 115 4.51 -12.02 2.04
CA VAL A 115 4.36 -10.56 2.20
C VAL A 115 5.69 -9.80 2.14
N GLY A 116 6.80 -10.53 2.34
CA GLY A 116 8.17 -10.03 2.28
C GLY A 116 8.91 -10.37 0.98
N ALA A 117 8.21 -10.88 -0.04
CA ALA A 117 8.74 -11.20 -1.37
C ALA A 117 10.06 -11.99 -1.33
N LEU A 118 10.12 -13.10 -0.58
CA LEU A 118 11.30 -13.96 -0.53
C LEU A 118 11.40 -14.91 -1.73
N PHE A 119 10.31 -15.15 -2.45
CA PHE A 119 10.26 -16.04 -3.61
C PHE A 119 10.33 -15.25 -4.93
N VAL A 120 11.50 -14.67 -5.22
CA VAL A 120 11.70 -13.75 -6.36
C VAL A 120 12.01 -14.44 -7.69
N ASP A 121 12.43 -15.70 -7.69
CA ASP A 121 12.92 -16.45 -8.86
C ASP A 121 11.85 -17.34 -9.51
N GLY A 122 10.57 -17.03 -9.36
CA GLY A 122 9.49 -17.74 -10.04
C GLY A 122 8.12 -17.09 -9.93
N THR A 123 7.23 -17.42 -10.86
CA THR A 123 5.82 -17.04 -10.76
C THR A 123 5.12 -17.81 -9.63
N ASN A 124 4.00 -17.29 -9.14
CA ASN A 124 3.18 -17.96 -8.11
C ASN A 124 2.91 -19.44 -8.44
N ARG A 125 2.59 -19.72 -9.71
CA ARG A 125 2.40 -21.09 -10.23
C ARG A 125 3.67 -21.93 -10.08
N GLN A 126 4.81 -21.42 -10.51
CA GLN A 126 6.08 -22.16 -10.45
C GLN A 126 6.45 -22.50 -9.00
N ILE A 127 6.31 -21.54 -8.08
CA ILE A 127 6.59 -21.76 -6.65
C ILE A 127 5.62 -22.79 -6.05
N ALA A 128 4.32 -22.66 -6.32
CA ALA A 128 3.30 -23.57 -5.81
C ALA A 128 3.47 -25.01 -6.33
N VAL A 129 3.76 -25.18 -7.63
CA VAL A 129 3.99 -26.50 -8.24
C VAL A 129 5.27 -27.14 -7.69
N LYS A 130 6.37 -26.38 -7.57
CA LYS A 130 7.60 -26.88 -6.94
C LYS A 130 7.35 -27.31 -5.48
N TRP A 131 6.56 -26.53 -4.75
CA TRP A 131 6.22 -26.88 -3.37
C TRP A 131 5.38 -28.15 -3.31
N LEU A 132 4.43 -28.33 -4.25
CA LEU A 132 3.69 -29.58 -4.38
C LEU A 132 4.64 -30.75 -4.59
N ASP A 133 5.54 -30.66 -5.56
CA ASP A 133 6.50 -31.72 -5.91
C ASP A 133 7.37 -32.16 -4.73
N LEU A 134 7.78 -31.21 -3.90
CA LEU A 134 8.57 -31.47 -2.69
C LEU A 134 7.72 -32.04 -1.52
N SER A 135 6.41 -31.77 -1.51
CA SER A 135 5.51 -32.18 -0.43
C SER A 135 5.17 -33.68 -0.45
N ASP A 136 4.91 -34.26 0.73
CA ASP A 136 4.52 -35.65 0.89
C ASP A 136 3.23 -35.98 0.10
N LYS A 137 3.34 -36.96 -0.81
CA LYS A 137 2.25 -37.41 -1.68
C LYS A 137 1.09 -38.08 -0.93
N ILE A 138 1.31 -38.54 0.30
CA ILE A 138 0.25 -39.13 1.14
C ILE A 138 -0.62 -38.04 1.76
N GLN A 139 -0.01 -36.91 2.10
CA GLN A 139 -0.66 -35.82 2.84
C GLN A 139 -1.21 -34.72 1.91
N ILE A 140 -0.48 -34.38 0.84
CA ILE A 140 -0.79 -33.25 -0.04
C ILE A 140 -1.01 -33.72 -1.48
N ASP A 141 -2.16 -33.36 -2.03
CA ASP A 141 -2.55 -33.66 -3.41
C ASP A 141 -2.54 -32.41 -4.29
N TYR A 142 -2.69 -31.22 -3.71
CA TYR A 142 -2.98 -30.00 -4.44
C TYR A 142 -2.12 -28.82 -3.97
N ALA A 143 -1.75 -27.95 -4.91
CA ALA A 143 -1.18 -26.64 -4.61
C ALA A 143 -2.06 -25.52 -5.17
N VAL A 144 -2.46 -24.61 -4.29
CA VAL A 144 -3.35 -23.49 -4.56
C VAL A 144 -2.53 -22.21 -4.64
N TYR A 145 -2.77 -21.41 -5.67
CA TYR A 145 -2.05 -20.17 -5.94
C TYR A 145 -2.91 -19.19 -6.72
N PHE A 146 -2.45 -17.95 -6.82
CA PHE A 146 -3.06 -16.92 -7.65
C PHE A 146 -2.35 -16.79 -8.99
N GLU A 147 -3.12 -16.63 -10.05
CA GLU A 147 -2.63 -16.20 -11.36
C GLU A 147 -3.50 -15.01 -11.78
N SER A 148 -2.91 -13.81 -11.78
CA SER A 148 -3.66 -12.56 -11.69
C SER A 148 -4.65 -12.63 -10.51
N ASP A 149 -5.85 -12.04 -10.60
CA ASP A 149 -6.82 -12.01 -9.49
C ASP A 149 -7.61 -13.32 -9.29
N SER A 150 -7.24 -14.41 -9.97
CA SER A 150 -7.99 -15.67 -9.96
C SER A 150 -7.26 -16.79 -9.22
N ILE A 151 -8.02 -17.57 -8.45
CA ILE A 151 -7.49 -18.68 -7.66
C ILE A 151 -7.46 -19.95 -8.50
N PHE A 152 -6.27 -20.48 -8.70
CA PHE A 152 -6.03 -21.74 -9.39
C PHE A 152 -5.52 -22.82 -8.44
N VAL A 153 -5.69 -24.05 -8.87
CA VAL A 153 -5.10 -25.22 -8.23
C VAL A 153 -4.33 -26.06 -9.25
N CYS A 154 -3.21 -26.61 -8.83
CA CYS A 154 -2.48 -27.66 -9.53
C CYS A 154 -2.63 -28.99 -8.79
N ASP A 155 -2.92 -30.07 -9.49
CA ASP A 155 -2.87 -31.43 -8.96
C ASP A 155 -1.52 -32.14 -9.24
N ARG A 156 -1.39 -33.39 -8.79
CA ARG A 156 -0.21 -34.23 -9.01
C ARG A 156 -0.02 -34.69 -10.47
N GLN A 157 -1.00 -34.46 -11.34
CA GLN A 157 -0.95 -34.72 -12.78
C GLN A 157 -0.62 -33.44 -13.57
N TYR A 158 -0.21 -32.37 -12.87
CA TYR A 158 0.10 -31.05 -13.43
C TYR A 158 -1.08 -30.43 -14.19
N GLN A 159 -2.31 -30.82 -13.86
CA GLN A 159 -3.51 -30.21 -14.40
C GLN A 159 -3.88 -28.96 -13.59
N HIS A 160 -4.36 -27.95 -14.31
CA HIS A 160 -4.70 -26.65 -13.74
C HIS A 160 -6.19 -26.39 -13.85
N HIS A 161 -6.80 -26.08 -12.72
CA HIS A 161 -8.23 -25.86 -12.62
C HIS A 161 -8.52 -24.63 -11.76
N ALA A 162 -9.66 -23.99 -12.00
CA ALA A 162 -10.19 -23.02 -11.07
C ALA A 162 -10.46 -23.71 -9.72
N PHE A 163 -10.02 -23.09 -8.61
CA PHE A 163 -10.09 -23.72 -7.29
C PHE A 163 -11.52 -24.10 -6.90
N LEU A 164 -12.48 -23.18 -7.07
CA LEU A 164 -13.87 -23.37 -6.67
C LEU A 164 -14.60 -24.53 -7.37
N THR A 165 -14.20 -24.89 -8.59
CA THR A 165 -14.81 -25.99 -9.35
C THR A 165 -14.02 -27.29 -9.25
N SER A 166 -12.90 -27.28 -8.54
CA SER A 166 -12.02 -28.44 -8.40
C SER A 166 -12.35 -29.24 -7.13
N PRO A 167 -12.00 -30.54 -7.09
CA PRO A 167 -12.09 -31.35 -5.87
C PRO A 167 -11.27 -30.78 -4.68
N ALA A 168 -10.27 -29.94 -4.95
CA ALA A 168 -9.44 -29.33 -3.91
C ALA A 168 -10.22 -28.40 -2.98
N SER A 169 -11.31 -27.79 -3.47
CA SER A 169 -12.18 -26.91 -2.66
C SER A 169 -12.89 -27.64 -1.52
N GLU A 170 -13.13 -28.95 -1.69
CA GLU A 170 -13.73 -29.82 -0.68
C GLU A 170 -12.69 -30.56 0.17
N ARG A 171 -11.42 -30.59 -0.27
CA ARG A 171 -10.30 -31.32 0.36
C ARG A 171 -9.16 -30.36 0.74
N VAL A 172 -9.53 -29.24 1.37
CA VAL A 172 -8.62 -28.16 1.77
C VAL A 172 -7.49 -28.65 2.69
N ASP A 173 -7.75 -29.71 3.47
CA ASP A 173 -6.78 -30.39 4.34
C ASP A 173 -5.62 -31.04 3.57
N ARG A 174 -5.83 -31.36 2.28
CA ARG A 174 -4.82 -31.95 1.37
C ARG A 174 -4.20 -30.92 0.43
N CYS A 175 -4.37 -29.63 0.72
CA CYS A 175 -3.86 -28.53 -0.09
C CYS A 175 -2.72 -27.77 0.61
N VAL A 176 -1.77 -27.28 -0.18
CA VAL A 176 -0.86 -26.21 0.21
C VAL A 176 -1.24 -24.91 -0.49
N PHE A 177 -1.04 -23.76 0.18
CA PHE A 177 -1.49 -22.45 -0.29
C PHE A 177 -0.32 -21.48 -0.38
N TYR A 178 0.01 -21.04 -1.60
CA TYR A 178 0.99 -19.99 -1.82
C TYR A 178 0.29 -18.67 -2.13
N LEU A 179 0.49 -17.67 -1.27
CA LEU A 179 -0.09 -16.33 -1.39
C LEU A 179 1.04 -15.30 -1.45
N ASP A 180 1.14 -14.57 -2.55
CA ASP A 180 2.12 -13.50 -2.74
C ASP A 180 1.71 -12.20 -2.02
N GLU A 181 2.53 -11.15 -2.13
CA GLU A 181 2.27 -9.85 -1.52
C GLU A 181 0.89 -9.30 -1.89
N ILE A 182 0.55 -9.30 -3.18
CA ILE A 182 -0.68 -8.69 -3.71
C ILE A 182 -1.90 -9.46 -3.19
N HIS A 183 -1.87 -10.78 -3.25
CA HIS A 183 -3.00 -11.65 -2.93
C HIS A 183 -3.06 -12.05 -1.44
N THR A 184 -2.16 -11.53 -0.61
CA THR A 184 -2.34 -11.47 0.85
C THR A 184 -3.37 -10.41 1.28
N ARG A 185 -3.92 -9.63 0.33
CA ARG A 185 -5.03 -8.69 0.53
C ARG A 185 -6.29 -9.19 -0.20
N GLY A 186 -7.47 -8.93 0.35
CA GLY A 186 -8.76 -9.25 -0.30
C GLY A 186 -9.20 -10.73 -0.29
N THR A 187 -8.29 -11.70 -0.15
CA THR A 187 -8.66 -13.13 -0.25
C THR A 187 -9.17 -13.74 1.07
N ASP A 188 -10.11 -14.68 0.94
CA ASP A 188 -10.68 -15.46 2.04
C ASP A 188 -10.57 -16.98 1.79
N PHE A 189 -9.67 -17.65 2.51
CA PHE A 189 -9.66 -19.10 2.62
C PHE A 189 -10.13 -19.55 4.02
N LYS A 190 -11.01 -20.55 4.03
CA LYS A 190 -11.43 -21.24 5.25
C LYS A 190 -10.47 -22.40 5.54
N PHE A 191 -9.29 -22.07 6.07
CA PHE A 191 -8.31 -23.10 6.45
C PHE A 191 -8.85 -24.04 7.54
N PRO A 192 -8.61 -25.36 7.42
CA PRO A 192 -8.82 -26.32 8.48
C PRO A 192 -8.02 -25.98 9.74
N ASN A 193 -8.49 -26.44 10.89
CA ASN A 193 -7.80 -26.22 12.16
C ASN A 193 -6.37 -26.79 12.11
N GLU A 194 -5.48 -26.23 12.93
CA GLU A 194 -4.07 -26.61 13.06
C GLU A 194 -3.16 -26.23 11.88
N PHE A 195 -3.71 -25.54 10.88
CA PHE A 195 -2.91 -24.99 9.79
C PHE A 195 -1.86 -24.01 10.30
N ARG A 196 -0.65 -24.15 9.74
CA ARG A 196 0.49 -23.27 10.02
C ARG A 196 0.94 -22.53 8.77
N ALA A 197 1.21 -21.24 8.94
CA ALA A 197 1.74 -20.39 7.88
C ALA A 197 3.22 -20.04 8.07
N ALA A 198 4.00 -20.09 7.00
CA ALA A 198 5.26 -19.38 6.88
C ALA A 198 4.97 -17.94 6.43
N VAL A 199 5.35 -16.96 7.24
CA VAL A 199 5.23 -15.53 6.94
C VAL A 199 6.60 -15.01 6.57
N THR A 200 6.75 -14.49 5.36
CA THR A 200 8.02 -13.95 4.91
C THR A 200 8.19 -12.48 5.32
N LEU A 201 9.42 -12.09 5.66
CA LEU A 201 9.80 -10.76 6.11
C LEU A 201 10.78 -10.17 5.10
N GLY A 202 10.38 -9.06 4.48
CA GLY A 202 11.14 -8.35 3.45
C GLY A 202 11.51 -6.93 3.88
N ASN A 203 12.49 -6.32 3.20
CA ASN A 203 12.93 -4.97 3.53
C ASN A 203 11.75 -3.97 3.47
N GLY A 204 11.69 -3.03 4.43
CA GLY A 204 10.61 -2.04 4.50
C GLY A 204 9.22 -2.57 4.88
N LEU A 205 9.08 -3.84 5.29
CA LEU A 205 7.79 -4.39 5.70
C LEU A 205 7.21 -3.62 6.90
N THR A 206 6.08 -2.95 6.68
CA THR A 206 5.32 -2.22 7.71
C THR A 206 4.45 -3.15 8.57
N LYS A 207 4.05 -2.66 9.76
CA LYS A 207 3.17 -3.37 10.70
C LYS A 207 1.85 -3.73 10.04
N ASP A 208 1.20 -2.78 9.37
CA ASP A 208 -0.08 -3.03 8.72
C ASP A 208 -0.02 -4.11 7.65
N ARG A 209 1.00 -4.10 6.80
CA ARG A 209 1.20 -5.16 5.79
C ARG A 209 1.39 -6.53 6.47
N LEU A 210 2.24 -6.61 7.48
CA LEU A 210 2.46 -7.85 8.23
C LEU A 210 1.16 -8.36 8.87
N VAL A 211 0.45 -7.47 9.57
CA VAL A 211 -0.81 -7.78 10.26
C VAL A 211 -1.88 -8.25 9.28
N GLN A 212 -2.06 -7.52 8.17
CA GLN A 212 -3.04 -7.86 7.15
C GLN A 212 -2.79 -9.26 6.56
N ALA A 213 -1.53 -9.60 6.29
CA ALA A 213 -1.15 -10.92 5.81
C ALA A 213 -1.41 -12.00 6.88
N CYS A 214 -0.92 -11.82 8.10
CA CYS A 214 -1.11 -12.78 9.21
C CYS A 214 -2.59 -13.03 9.52
N MET A 215 -3.43 -11.99 9.46
CA MET A 215 -4.86 -12.09 9.74
C MET A 215 -5.65 -12.85 8.65
N ARG A 216 -5.04 -13.18 7.50
CA ARG A 216 -5.61 -14.13 6.53
C ARG A 216 -5.79 -15.53 7.11
N MET A 217 -5.04 -15.87 8.16
CA MET A 217 -5.25 -17.11 8.90
C MET A 217 -6.56 -17.09 9.71
N ARG A 218 -7.26 -15.95 9.90
CA ARG A 218 -8.57 -15.73 10.58
C ARG A 218 -8.76 -16.27 11.99
N LYS A 219 -8.52 -17.57 12.22
CA LYS A 219 -8.48 -18.24 13.53
C LYS A 219 -7.07 -18.23 14.14
N LEU A 220 -6.26 -17.23 13.77
CA LEU A 220 -4.95 -16.98 14.36
C LEU A 220 -5.11 -16.80 15.88
N GLY A 221 -4.26 -17.48 16.65
CA GLY A 221 -4.33 -17.43 18.11
C GLY A 221 -5.30 -18.41 18.75
N LYS A 222 -6.01 -19.22 17.96
CA LYS A 222 -6.88 -20.31 18.46
C LYS A 222 -6.54 -21.65 17.84
N HIS A 223 -6.57 -21.71 16.50
CA HIS A 223 -6.37 -22.94 15.76
C HIS A 223 -5.22 -22.87 14.77
N HIS A 224 -4.79 -21.67 14.38
CA HIS A 224 -3.73 -21.49 13.39
C HIS A 224 -2.55 -20.75 14.01
N TRP A 225 -1.36 -21.08 13.51
CA TRP A 225 -0.07 -20.60 14.02
C TRP A 225 0.82 -20.10 12.89
N LEU A 226 1.85 -19.36 13.26
CA LEU A 226 2.79 -18.73 12.34
C LEU A 226 4.21 -19.25 12.55
N SER A 227 5.03 -19.05 11.54
CA SER A 227 6.49 -19.15 11.57
C SER A 227 7.02 -18.03 10.71
N PHE A 228 7.96 -17.24 11.23
CA PHE A 228 8.52 -16.09 10.51
C PHE A 228 9.81 -16.48 9.80
N TRP A 229 9.96 -16.01 8.57
CA TRP A 229 11.10 -16.31 7.71
C TRP A 229 11.63 -15.01 7.13
N SER A 230 12.94 -14.80 7.14
CA SER A 230 13.53 -13.58 6.56
C SER A 230 14.75 -13.87 5.70
N SER A 231 15.11 -12.92 4.85
CA SER A 231 16.44 -12.86 4.24
C SER A 231 17.51 -12.61 5.31
N ASN A 232 18.78 -12.86 4.96
CA ASN A 232 19.91 -12.49 5.82
C ASN A 232 19.95 -10.96 6.06
N GLU A 233 19.57 -10.15 5.08
CA GLU A 233 19.56 -8.69 5.21
C GLU A 233 18.60 -8.24 6.32
N VAL A 234 17.34 -8.68 6.26
CA VAL A 234 16.32 -8.36 7.27
C VAL A 234 16.74 -8.89 8.65
N HIS A 235 17.35 -10.08 8.69
CA HIS A 235 17.92 -10.60 9.93
C HIS A 235 18.94 -9.65 10.55
N GLN A 236 19.88 -9.11 9.76
CA GLN A 236 20.87 -8.16 10.25
C GLN A 236 20.24 -6.83 10.68
N GLN A 237 19.19 -6.36 9.99
CA GLN A 237 18.46 -5.16 10.39
C GLN A 237 17.83 -5.31 11.78
N ILE A 238 17.07 -6.40 11.99
CA ILE A 238 16.44 -6.70 13.28
C ILE A 238 17.49 -6.85 14.38
N ARG A 239 18.60 -7.57 14.09
CA ARG A 239 19.70 -7.76 15.05
C ARG A 239 20.38 -6.44 15.42
N THR A 240 20.61 -5.55 14.45
CA THR A 240 21.23 -4.24 14.67
C THR A 240 20.33 -3.36 15.52
N MET A 241 19.04 -3.31 15.21
CA MET A 241 18.05 -2.57 16.00
C MET A 241 18.01 -3.08 17.44
N LYS A 242 17.98 -4.40 17.65
CA LYS A 242 18.01 -5.02 18.99
C LYS A 242 19.24 -4.58 19.79
N LYS A 243 20.42 -4.55 19.17
CA LYS A 243 21.67 -4.10 19.82
C LYS A 243 21.67 -2.61 20.14
N ASN A 244 20.98 -1.79 19.36
CA ASN A 244 20.88 -0.35 19.57
C ASN A 244 19.88 0.02 20.68
N SER A 245 18.88 -0.83 20.94
CA SER A 245 17.89 -0.60 22.01
C SER A 245 18.41 -0.85 23.42
N VAL A 246 19.66 -1.31 23.58
CA VAL A 246 20.24 -1.74 24.86
C VAL A 246 21.46 -0.88 25.20
N SER A 247 21.63 -0.59 26.50
CA SER A 247 22.75 0.19 27.03
C SER A 247 24.10 -0.44 26.62
N PRO A 248 25.15 0.36 26.34
CA PRO A 248 26.47 -0.14 25.95
C PRO A 248 27.03 -1.22 26.89
N ASN A 249 26.74 -1.11 28.19
CA ASN A 249 27.24 -2.03 29.22
C ASN A 249 26.60 -3.43 29.19
N ASP A 250 25.41 -3.55 28.60
CA ASP A 250 24.66 -4.82 28.55
C ASP A 250 24.82 -5.54 27.19
N LYS A 251 25.52 -4.93 26.22
CA LYS A 251 25.65 -5.45 24.85
C LYS A 251 26.32 -6.82 24.76
N GLU A 252 27.24 -7.15 25.67
CA GLU A 252 27.93 -8.45 25.70
C GLU A 252 27.02 -9.60 26.22
N ASN A 253 25.95 -9.28 26.95
CA ASN A 253 25.01 -10.27 27.51
C ASN A 253 23.71 -10.44 26.70
N ILE A 254 23.60 -9.78 25.55
CA ILE A 254 22.39 -9.87 24.72
C ILE A 254 22.30 -11.25 24.08
N ASN A 255 21.17 -11.92 24.32
CA ASN A 255 20.81 -13.14 23.59
C ASN A 255 20.72 -12.84 22.08
N ASP A 256 21.55 -13.53 21.29
CA ASP A 256 21.60 -13.42 19.84
C ASP A 256 20.33 -13.98 19.15
N ARG A 257 19.49 -14.76 19.86
CA ARG A 257 18.20 -15.22 19.34
C ARG A 257 17.25 -14.03 19.11
N ILE A 258 16.74 -13.92 17.88
CA ILE A 258 15.66 -13.00 17.55
C ILE A 258 14.34 -13.58 18.07
N THR A 259 13.59 -12.74 18.77
CA THR A 259 12.26 -13.06 19.29
C THR A 259 11.18 -12.38 18.47
N LEU A 260 9.93 -12.81 18.61
CA LEU A 260 8.82 -12.12 17.95
C LEU A 260 8.68 -10.64 18.36
N THR A 261 8.99 -10.29 19.60
CA THR A 261 9.02 -8.88 20.05
C THR A 261 10.03 -8.05 19.26
N ASP A 262 11.16 -8.64 18.89
CA ASP A 262 12.19 -7.97 18.09
C ASP A 262 11.70 -7.74 16.65
N ILE A 263 11.01 -8.74 16.06
CA ILE A 263 10.38 -8.61 14.73
C ILE A 263 9.31 -7.51 14.75
N LEU A 264 8.45 -7.50 15.77
CA LEU A 264 7.40 -6.49 15.90
C LEU A 264 8.01 -5.09 16.04
N ARG A 265 9.01 -4.90 16.89
CA ARG A 265 9.69 -3.60 17.02
C ARG A 265 10.24 -3.11 15.67
N TRP A 266 10.79 -4.02 14.85
CA TRP A 266 11.34 -3.68 13.53
C TRP A 266 10.25 -3.26 12.53
N VAL A 267 9.11 -3.96 12.46
CA VAL A 267 8.02 -3.52 11.57
C VAL A 267 7.38 -2.21 12.03
N TYR A 268 7.36 -1.92 13.33
CA TYR A 268 6.91 -0.63 13.85
C TYR A 268 7.87 0.50 13.46
N GLU A 269 9.19 0.28 13.56
CA GLU A 269 10.20 1.23 13.10
C GLU A 269 10.04 1.51 11.59
N ASN A 270 9.87 0.47 10.77
CA ASN A 270 9.61 0.61 9.34
C ASN A 270 8.33 1.40 9.05
N THR A 271 7.29 1.20 9.86
CA THR A 271 6.01 1.93 9.74
C THR A 271 6.22 3.41 10.05
N GLN A 272 6.93 3.73 11.12
CA GLN A 272 7.27 5.13 11.45
C GLN A 272 8.09 5.78 10.34
N GLN A 273 9.10 5.06 9.83
CA GLN A 273 9.94 5.53 8.74
C GLN A 273 9.13 5.80 7.46
N THR A 274 8.24 4.86 7.10
CA THR A 274 7.34 5.00 5.94
C THR A 274 6.40 6.20 6.11
N THR A 275 5.82 6.38 7.30
CA THR A 275 4.96 7.53 7.60
C THR A 275 5.73 8.85 7.54
N TRP A 276 6.97 8.88 8.04
CA TRP A 276 7.84 10.06 7.96
C TRP A 276 8.20 10.42 6.52
N ASP A 277 8.59 9.44 5.71
CA ASP A 277 8.90 9.68 4.30
C ASP A 277 7.64 10.15 3.54
N GLY A 278 6.48 9.60 3.88
CA GLY A 278 5.19 10.05 3.36
C GLY A 278 4.80 11.49 3.74
N LEU A 279 5.29 12.05 4.87
CA LEU A 279 4.98 13.42 5.29
C LEU A 279 5.51 14.47 4.30
N HIS A 280 6.64 14.20 3.64
CA HIS A 280 7.20 15.12 2.66
C HIS A 280 6.31 15.23 1.42
N LEU A 281 5.91 14.08 0.87
CA LEU A 281 4.97 14.00 -0.25
C LEU A 281 3.62 14.60 0.14
N TRP A 282 3.08 14.23 1.30
CA TRP A 282 1.82 14.75 1.84
C TRP A 282 1.82 16.28 1.95
N ALA A 283 2.89 16.87 2.49
CA ALA A 283 3.03 18.31 2.61
C ALA A 283 3.17 18.99 1.25
N THR A 284 3.91 18.39 0.30
CA THR A 284 4.04 18.92 -1.06
C THR A 284 2.71 18.88 -1.81
N GLN A 285 1.97 17.78 -1.73
CA GLN A 285 0.63 17.65 -2.32
C GLN A 285 -0.36 18.66 -1.71
N SER A 286 -0.18 19.06 -0.45
CA SER A 286 -0.99 20.13 0.14
C SER A 286 -0.79 21.48 -0.58
N LEU A 287 0.39 21.78 -1.11
CA LEU A 287 0.65 23.01 -1.87
C LEU A 287 -0.06 22.98 -3.22
N SER A 288 -0.01 21.84 -3.90
CA SER A 288 -0.77 21.58 -5.13
C SER A 288 -2.27 21.81 -4.91
N PHE A 289 -2.81 21.22 -3.85
CA PHE A 289 -4.21 21.38 -3.47
C PHE A 289 -4.58 22.83 -3.17
N GLN A 290 -3.76 23.55 -2.40
CA GLN A 290 -4.02 24.95 -2.09
C GLN A 290 -3.93 25.86 -3.32
N ARG A 291 -3.06 25.54 -4.30
CA ARG A 291 -2.99 26.23 -5.60
C ARG A 291 -4.31 26.09 -6.35
N LYS A 292 -4.81 24.86 -6.46
CA LYS A 292 -6.13 24.56 -7.07
C LYS A 292 -7.26 25.33 -6.39
N ILE A 293 -7.33 25.30 -5.05
CA ILE A 293 -8.35 26.08 -4.30
C ILE A 293 -8.26 27.57 -4.62
N THR A 294 -7.05 28.13 -4.64
CA THR A 294 -6.83 29.55 -4.92
C THR A 294 -7.31 29.89 -6.33
N ALA A 295 -6.99 29.05 -7.32
CA ALA A 295 -7.47 29.20 -8.69
C ALA A 295 -9.00 29.21 -8.77
N PHE A 296 -9.67 28.27 -8.11
CA PHE A 296 -11.13 28.21 -8.08
C PHE A 296 -11.79 29.41 -7.38
N ARG A 297 -11.13 30.00 -6.38
CA ARG A 297 -11.63 31.18 -5.65
C ARG A 297 -11.44 32.49 -6.40
N ASN A 298 -10.39 32.59 -7.22
CA ASN A 298 -10.13 33.76 -8.05
C ASN A 298 -11.16 33.92 -9.20
N ILE A 299 -11.94 32.87 -9.48
CA ILE A 299 -13.05 32.94 -10.43
C ILE A 299 -14.18 33.78 -9.84
N ASP A 300 -14.61 34.79 -10.59
CA ASP A 300 -15.77 35.60 -10.24
C ASP A 300 -17.08 34.85 -10.62
N TRP A 301 -17.63 34.07 -9.68
CA TRP A 301 -18.86 33.29 -9.86
C TRP A 301 -20.16 34.14 -9.89
N LYS A 302 -20.06 35.46 -10.10
CA LYS A 302 -21.18 36.42 -9.93
C LYS A 302 -22.41 36.15 -10.79
N GLU A 303 -22.31 35.38 -11.87
CA GLU A 303 -23.48 34.98 -12.65
C GLU A 303 -23.76 33.48 -12.48
N ARG A 304 -24.83 33.14 -11.76
CA ARG A 304 -25.32 31.75 -11.63
C ARG A 304 -25.72 31.09 -12.97
N GLY A 305 -25.53 31.78 -14.10
CA GLY A 305 -25.79 31.34 -15.47
C GLY A 305 -24.58 31.34 -16.40
N THR A 306 -23.36 31.71 -15.95
CA THR A 306 -22.16 31.53 -16.77
C THR A 306 -21.90 30.05 -16.99
N LEU A 307 -22.20 29.56 -18.20
CA LEU A 307 -21.72 28.28 -18.69
C LEU A 307 -20.19 28.25 -18.63
N TYR A 308 -19.61 27.07 -18.37
CA TYR A 308 -18.17 26.85 -18.51
C TYR A 308 -17.76 27.23 -19.94
N THR A 309 -17.09 28.38 -20.08
CA THR A 309 -16.46 28.75 -21.34
C THR A 309 -15.08 28.14 -21.41
N ASP A 310 -14.63 27.81 -22.62
CA ASP A 310 -13.27 27.29 -22.84
C ASP A 310 -12.22 28.23 -22.24
N THR A 311 -12.43 29.54 -22.31
CA THR A 311 -11.52 30.54 -21.72
C THR A 311 -11.46 30.48 -20.20
N ILE A 312 -12.58 30.26 -19.51
CA ILE A 312 -12.58 30.07 -18.05
C ILE A 312 -11.83 28.78 -17.69
N LEU A 313 -12.11 27.69 -18.42
CA LEU A 313 -11.44 26.41 -18.19
C LEU A 313 -9.93 26.48 -18.45
N GLU A 314 -9.50 27.15 -19.52
CA GLU A 314 -8.10 27.40 -19.83
C GLU A 314 -7.40 28.23 -18.76
N ASN A 315 -8.07 29.26 -18.22
CA ASN A 315 -7.52 30.07 -17.13
C ASN A 315 -7.37 29.26 -15.84
N ILE A 316 -8.37 28.46 -15.48
CA ILE A 316 -8.30 27.55 -14.32
C ILE A 316 -7.19 26.54 -14.51
N ALA A 317 -7.12 25.91 -15.68
CA ALA A 317 -6.07 24.96 -16.00
C ALA A 317 -4.71 25.61 -15.81
N ARG A 318 -4.48 26.80 -16.40
CA ARG A 318 -3.22 27.54 -16.30
C ARG A 318 -2.83 27.86 -14.86
N GLU A 319 -3.78 28.23 -14.00
CA GLU A 319 -3.51 28.49 -12.59
C GLU A 319 -3.29 27.21 -11.76
N CYS A 320 -3.83 26.06 -12.21
CA CYS A 320 -3.63 24.75 -11.59
C CYS A 320 -2.35 24.04 -12.04
N LEU A 321 -1.74 24.45 -13.16
CA LEU A 321 -0.53 23.83 -13.69
C LEU A 321 0.65 23.94 -12.72
N GLU A 322 1.43 22.88 -12.63
CA GLU A 322 2.72 22.82 -11.93
C GLU A 322 3.84 22.59 -12.93
N ASP A 323 4.99 23.24 -12.70
CA ASP A 323 6.17 22.98 -13.51
C ASP A 323 6.67 21.56 -13.23
N GLU A 324 6.79 20.76 -14.29
CA GLU A 324 7.28 19.38 -14.21
C GLU A 324 8.74 19.30 -14.68
N VAL A 325 9.15 20.15 -15.63
CA VAL A 325 10.55 20.24 -16.05
C VAL A 325 11.37 20.96 -15.01
N LEU A 326 12.33 20.25 -14.44
CA LEU A 326 13.40 20.84 -13.63
C LEU A 326 14.64 21.00 -14.48
N GLU A 327 15.14 22.23 -14.59
CA GLU A 327 16.41 22.47 -15.26
C GLU A 327 17.54 21.69 -14.57
N LEU A 328 18.43 21.06 -15.35
CA LEU A 328 19.64 20.41 -14.83
C LEU A 328 20.48 21.34 -13.93
N LYS A 329 20.51 22.64 -14.25
CA LYS A 329 21.16 23.66 -13.42
C LYS A 329 20.48 23.82 -12.06
N SER A 330 19.16 23.72 -12.00
CA SER A 330 18.40 23.75 -10.75
C SER A 330 18.56 22.48 -9.93
N MET A 331 18.86 21.34 -10.56
CA MET A 331 19.08 20.04 -9.90
C MET A 331 20.54 19.77 -9.49
N TYR A 332 21.52 20.27 -10.25
CA TYR A 332 22.96 19.99 -10.05
C TYR A 332 23.83 21.25 -9.89
N GLY A 333 23.32 22.43 -10.26
CA GLY A 333 24.08 23.68 -10.26
C GLY A 333 23.96 24.51 -8.98
N VAL A 334 23.19 24.06 -7.99
CA VAL A 334 23.04 24.70 -6.68
C VAL A 334 23.57 23.76 -5.61
N SER A 335 24.27 24.32 -4.60
CA SER A 335 24.77 23.53 -3.47
C SER A 335 23.61 22.82 -2.78
N LYS A 336 23.73 21.50 -2.69
CA LYS A 336 22.74 20.63 -2.06
C LYS A 336 22.71 20.91 -0.56
N THR A 337 21.62 21.48 -0.07
CA THR A 337 21.39 21.70 1.36
C THR A 337 20.49 20.60 1.92
N PHE A 338 20.86 20.12 3.09
CA PHE A 338 20.02 19.22 3.88
C PHE A 338 19.08 20.06 4.74
N GLN A 339 17.78 19.93 4.50
CA GLN A 339 16.73 20.67 5.20
C GLN A 339 15.68 19.71 5.74
N THR A 340 15.04 20.09 6.83
CA THR A 340 13.88 19.38 7.37
C THR A 340 12.68 19.51 6.43
N ILE A 341 11.73 18.57 6.52
CA ILE A 341 10.49 18.62 5.73
C ILE A 341 9.76 19.95 5.94
N PHE A 342 9.73 20.45 7.18
CA PHE A 342 9.12 21.72 7.54
C PHE A 342 9.78 22.92 6.84
N GLU A 343 11.12 22.97 6.79
CA GLU A 343 11.86 24.04 6.12
C GLU A 343 11.61 24.04 4.61
N ILE A 344 11.63 22.85 3.99
CA ILE A 344 11.35 22.66 2.56
C ILE A 344 9.93 23.14 2.24
N TYR A 345 8.94 22.67 2.99
CA TYR A 345 7.54 23.07 2.83
C TYR A 345 7.35 24.57 3.01
N SER A 346 7.91 25.15 4.08
CA SER A 346 7.76 26.58 4.40
C SER A 346 8.38 27.47 3.33
N ALA A 347 9.53 27.09 2.78
CA ALA A 347 10.16 27.79 1.67
C ALA A 347 9.25 27.76 0.42
N ARG A 348 8.78 26.57 0.03
CA ARG A 348 7.89 26.40 -1.14
C ARG A 348 6.58 27.18 -0.97
N TYR A 349 5.96 27.15 0.21
CA TYR A 349 4.75 27.91 0.50
C TYR A 349 4.95 29.42 0.28
N LYS A 350 6.04 30.00 0.81
CA LYS A 350 6.36 31.43 0.63
C LYS A 350 6.54 31.82 -0.84
N HIS A 351 7.06 30.92 -1.67
CA HIS A 351 7.24 31.16 -3.11
C HIS A 351 5.94 30.99 -3.91
N SER A 352 4.95 30.28 -3.38
CA SER A 352 3.79 29.82 -4.16
C SER A 352 2.68 30.86 -4.38
N ASN A 353 2.76 32.07 -3.81
CA ASN A 353 1.69 33.10 -3.85
C ASN A 353 0.30 32.59 -3.41
N ILE A 354 0.25 31.49 -2.65
CA ILE A 354 -0.98 30.87 -2.15
C ILE A 354 -1.37 31.55 -0.83
N PHE A 355 -2.02 32.71 -0.90
CA PHE A 355 -2.43 33.46 0.30
C PHE A 355 -3.84 33.11 0.80
N SER A 356 -4.62 32.36 0.02
CA SER A 356 -6.04 32.13 0.32
C SER A 356 -6.28 31.00 1.34
N SER A 357 -5.28 30.17 1.63
CA SER A 357 -5.45 28.89 2.35
C SER A 357 -4.66 28.82 3.67
N VAL A 358 -4.66 29.92 4.43
CA VAL A 358 -3.87 30.05 5.67
C VAL A 358 -4.16 28.93 6.67
N GLU A 359 -5.41 28.50 6.82
CA GLU A 359 -5.80 27.42 7.72
C GLU A 359 -5.15 26.06 7.35
N ILE A 360 -5.09 25.75 6.06
CA ILE A 360 -4.41 24.54 5.56
C ILE A 360 -2.92 24.65 5.85
N HIS A 361 -2.33 25.81 5.59
CA HIS A 361 -0.92 26.05 5.86
C HIS A 361 -0.58 25.87 7.35
N GLU A 362 -1.38 26.45 8.25
CA GLU A 362 -1.21 26.31 9.71
C GLU A 362 -1.34 24.86 10.16
N ALA A 363 -2.34 24.13 9.66
CA ALA A 363 -2.54 22.72 9.99
C ALA A 363 -1.38 21.83 9.51
N VAL A 364 -0.89 22.06 8.29
CA VAL A 364 0.28 21.36 7.73
C VAL A 364 1.53 21.68 8.52
N SER A 365 1.80 22.97 8.75
CA SER A 365 2.94 23.44 9.54
C SER A 365 2.96 22.83 10.94
N LYS A 366 1.82 22.82 11.63
CA LYS A 366 1.68 22.21 12.95
C LYS A 366 2.00 20.71 12.91
N ARG A 367 1.41 19.96 11.96
CA ARG A 367 1.66 18.51 11.85
C ARG A 367 3.13 18.21 11.54
N LEU A 368 3.78 19.01 10.70
CA LEU A 368 5.21 18.86 10.42
C LEU A 368 6.08 19.20 11.63
N CYS A 369 5.70 20.19 12.44
CA CYS A 369 6.39 20.46 13.70
C CYS A 369 6.24 19.32 14.71
N ASP A 370 5.03 18.75 14.82
CA ASP A 370 4.71 17.71 15.79
C ASP A 370 5.32 16.34 15.38
N TYR A 371 5.36 16.02 14.08
CA TYR A 371 5.67 14.68 13.57
C TYR A 371 6.74 14.61 12.47
N GLY A 372 7.10 15.73 11.83
CA GLY A 372 8.08 15.75 10.73
C GLY A 372 9.53 15.50 11.17
N GLY A 373 9.78 15.56 12.47
CA GLY A 373 11.05 15.16 13.06
C GLY A 373 12.24 16.04 12.66
N SER A 374 13.44 15.48 12.83
CA SER A 374 14.72 16.15 12.52
C SER A 374 15.44 15.57 11.31
N LYS A 375 14.87 14.55 10.65
CA LYS A 375 15.45 13.95 9.45
C LYS A 375 15.51 15.02 8.37
N LYS A 376 16.70 15.15 7.76
CA LYS A 376 16.93 16.11 6.69
C LYS A 376 16.88 15.41 5.36
N LEU A 377 16.12 15.99 4.44
CA LEU A 377 16.06 15.56 3.05
C LEU A 377 16.92 16.50 2.21
N LEU A 378 17.34 15.98 1.06
CA LEU A 378 17.92 16.82 0.02
C LEU A 378 16.79 17.67 -0.56
N THR A 379 16.94 18.99 -0.57
CA THR A 379 15.90 19.92 -1.05
C THR A 379 15.44 19.65 -2.51
N GLN A 380 16.24 18.95 -3.30
CA GLN A 380 16.01 18.58 -4.70
C GLN A 380 15.59 17.12 -4.91
N LEU A 381 15.42 16.30 -3.86
CA LEU A 381 14.89 14.95 -4.02
C LEU A 381 13.43 15.02 -4.46
N LEU A 382 13.15 14.40 -5.61
CA LEU A 382 11.81 14.18 -6.13
C LEU A 382 11.34 12.80 -5.65
N ASP A 383 10.44 12.77 -4.67
CA ASP A 383 9.73 11.51 -4.33
C ASP A 383 8.72 11.11 -5.42
N GLU A 384 8.52 11.97 -6.43
CA GLU A 384 7.63 11.75 -7.57
C GLU A 384 8.12 10.66 -8.53
N GLU A 385 9.36 10.19 -8.41
CA GLU A 385 9.89 9.10 -9.24
C GLU A 385 9.27 7.74 -8.83
N GLN A 386 9.15 7.47 -7.53
CA GLN A 386 8.45 6.27 -7.02
C GLN A 386 6.96 6.27 -7.37
N GLN A 387 6.30 7.42 -7.28
CA GLN A 387 4.89 7.53 -7.63
C GLN A 387 4.65 7.34 -9.13
N ARG A 388 5.56 7.84 -9.98
CA ARG A 388 5.51 7.62 -11.44
C ARG A 388 5.75 6.17 -11.85
N GLU A 389 6.58 5.43 -11.12
CA GLU A 389 6.75 3.99 -11.36
C GLU A 389 5.46 3.23 -11.02
N LEU A 390 4.87 3.49 -9.86
CA LEU A 390 3.60 2.89 -9.42
C LEU A 390 2.42 3.23 -10.35
N GLU A 391 2.29 4.50 -10.76
CA GLU A 391 1.25 4.95 -11.69
C GLU A 391 1.41 4.28 -13.06
N ARG A 392 2.64 4.13 -13.58
CA ARG A 392 2.88 3.41 -14.84
C ARG A 392 2.65 1.91 -14.74
N GLU A 393 3.00 1.27 -13.62
CA GLU A 393 2.66 -0.14 -13.40
C GLU A 393 1.14 -0.35 -13.44
N GLN A 394 0.37 0.54 -12.80
CA GLN A 394 -1.10 0.53 -12.88
C GLN A 394 -1.63 0.82 -14.30
N GLU A 395 -1.06 1.81 -15.01
CA GLU A 395 -1.46 2.12 -16.39
C GLU A 395 -1.13 0.97 -17.37
N LEU A 396 0.02 0.30 -17.20
CA LEU A 396 0.40 -0.89 -18.00
C LEU A 396 -0.49 -2.09 -17.71
N GLU A 397 -0.96 -2.26 -16.47
CA GLU A 397 -1.98 -3.25 -16.12
C GLU A 397 -3.34 -2.93 -16.76
N GLU A 398 -3.73 -1.65 -16.81
CA GLU A 398 -4.97 -1.18 -17.46
C GLU A 398 -4.89 -1.17 -19.00
N GLU A 399 -3.70 -1.02 -19.60
CA GLU A 399 -3.47 -1.01 -21.05
C GLU A 399 -3.68 -2.36 -21.76
N ARG A 400 -4.21 -3.38 -21.07
CA ARG A 400 -4.84 -4.54 -21.73
C ARG A 400 -6.17 -4.15 -22.39
N GLN A 401 -6.05 -3.33 -23.43
CA GLN A 401 -7.01 -2.95 -24.47
C GLN A 401 -8.48 -3.29 -24.16
N GLN A 402 -9.10 -2.50 -23.29
CA GLN A 402 -10.55 -2.38 -23.35
C GLN A 402 -10.91 -1.67 -24.66
N LYS A 403 -11.28 -2.44 -25.69
CA LYS A 403 -11.94 -1.89 -26.88
C LYS A 403 -13.19 -1.15 -26.41
N ARG A 404 -13.11 0.18 -26.31
CA ARG A 404 -14.28 1.01 -26.03
C ARG A 404 -15.32 0.68 -27.10
N PRO A 405 -16.53 0.22 -26.73
CA PRO A 405 -17.57 -0.03 -27.70
C PRO A 405 -17.87 1.25 -28.48
N SER A 406 -18.27 1.10 -29.74
CA SER A 406 -18.67 2.23 -30.59
C SER A 406 -19.70 3.10 -29.87
N TYR A 407 -19.59 4.42 -30.01
CA TYR A 407 -20.50 5.39 -29.43
C TYR A 407 -21.97 4.99 -29.65
N VAL A 408 -22.70 4.75 -28.56
CA VAL A 408 -24.14 4.47 -28.57
C VAL A 408 -24.85 5.69 -28.01
N ARG A 409 -26.01 6.04 -28.57
CA ARG A 409 -26.87 7.07 -27.94
C ARG A 409 -27.26 6.59 -26.53
N PRO A 410 -27.04 7.42 -25.48
CA PRO A 410 -27.44 7.06 -24.13
C PRO A 410 -28.95 6.83 -24.09
N TYR A 411 -29.35 5.70 -23.50
CA TYR A 411 -30.75 5.41 -23.24
C TYR A 411 -31.28 6.45 -22.25
N GLU A 412 -32.43 7.07 -22.57
CA GLU A 412 -33.07 7.98 -21.63
C GLU A 412 -33.55 7.17 -20.41
N PRO A 413 -32.99 7.41 -19.21
CA PRO A 413 -33.32 6.60 -18.05
C PRO A 413 -34.78 6.82 -17.66
N GLN A 414 -35.60 5.81 -17.91
CA GLN A 414 -36.95 5.73 -17.34
C GLN A 414 -36.85 5.03 -15.99
N LEU A 415 -37.14 5.75 -14.91
CA LEU A 415 -37.28 5.11 -13.60
C LEU A 415 -38.43 4.10 -13.67
N HIS A 416 -38.15 2.86 -13.28
CA HIS A 416 -39.16 1.83 -13.06
C HIS A 416 -40.18 2.34 -12.03
N ASP A 417 -41.46 2.04 -12.23
CA ASP A 417 -42.53 2.61 -11.40
C ASP A 417 -42.41 2.21 -9.92
N GLU A 418 -41.77 1.07 -9.63
CA GLU A 418 -41.43 0.65 -8.26
C GLU A 418 -40.38 1.55 -7.60
N ILE A 419 -39.39 2.06 -8.36
CA ILE A 419 -38.39 3.01 -7.84
C ILE A 419 -39.05 4.38 -7.63
N LYS A 420 -39.94 4.81 -8.54
CA LYS A 420 -40.74 6.02 -8.33
C LYS A 420 -41.61 5.89 -7.08
N ALA A 421 -42.21 4.72 -6.86
CA ALA A 421 -42.98 4.42 -5.66
C ALA A 421 -42.09 4.48 -4.41
N LEU A 422 -40.87 3.94 -4.45
CA LEU A 422 -39.90 3.98 -3.35
C LEU A 422 -39.44 5.41 -3.03
N CYS A 423 -39.19 6.26 -4.04
CA CYS A 423 -38.88 7.68 -3.87
C CYS A 423 -40.06 8.48 -3.29
N ASN A 424 -41.29 8.02 -3.54
CA ASN A 424 -42.53 8.62 -3.03
C ASN A 424 -43.05 7.97 -1.74
N MET A 425 -42.36 6.96 -1.20
CA MET A 425 -42.71 6.37 0.09
C MET A 425 -42.34 7.35 1.21
N TYR A 426 -43.36 7.95 1.83
CA TYR A 426 -43.21 8.61 3.11
C TYR A 426 -43.12 7.56 4.22
N GLY A 427 -41.93 6.98 4.38
CA GLY A 427 -41.57 6.24 5.60
C GLY A 427 -41.10 7.19 6.70
N PRO A 428 -40.96 6.73 7.96
CA PRO A 428 -40.27 7.50 8.97
C PRO A 428 -38.88 7.88 8.41
N LYS A 429 -38.51 9.16 8.49
CA LYS A 429 -37.16 9.61 8.14
C LYS A 429 -36.17 8.72 8.90
N LEU A 430 -35.47 7.85 8.16
CA LEU A 430 -34.32 7.18 8.72
C LEU A 430 -33.31 8.27 9.04
N ASP A 431 -33.05 8.43 10.32
CA ASP A 431 -32.03 9.33 10.81
C ASP A 431 -30.66 8.73 10.45
N LEU A 432 -30.16 9.09 9.27
CA LEU A 432 -28.86 8.64 8.75
C LEU A 432 -27.70 9.09 9.66
N SER A 433 -27.92 10.01 10.62
CA SER A 433 -26.92 10.33 11.64
C SER A 433 -26.62 9.14 12.56
N LYS A 434 -27.47 8.11 12.57
CA LYS A 434 -27.23 6.83 13.28
C LYS A 434 -26.38 5.84 12.49
N LEU A 435 -26.12 6.11 11.21
CA LEU A 435 -25.14 5.35 10.42
C LEU A 435 -23.78 6.00 10.64
N THR A 436 -23.02 5.43 11.56
CA THR A 436 -21.65 5.89 11.86
C THR A 436 -20.75 5.64 10.65
N SER A 437 -20.42 6.71 9.91
CA SER A 437 -19.31 6.71 8.96
C SER A 437 -18.00 6.70 9.75
N VAL A 438 -17.03 5.90 9.30
CA VAL A 438 -15.70 5.82 9.95
C VAL A 438 -14.84 7.05 9.60
N PHE A 439 -15.22 7.83 8.60
CA PHE A 439 -14.58 9.10 8.31
C PHE A 439 -15.63 10.20 8.26
N CYS A 440 -15.33 11.30 8.94
CA CYS A 440 -16.12 12.52 8.85
C CYS A 440 -15.24 13.65 8.34
N PRO A 441 -15.76 14.49 7.44
CA PRO A 441 -15.19 15.80 7.20
C PRO A 441 -15.18 16.62 8.49
N ILE A 442 -14.22 17.54 8.60
CA ILE A 442 -14.11 18.48 9.72
C ILE A 442 -15.06 19.66 9.54
#